data_AF-A0A659PUW2-F1
#
_entry.id   AF-A0A659PUW2-F1
#
_cell.length_a   1.000
_cell.length_b   1.000
_cell.length_c   1.000
_cell.angle_alpha   90.00
_cell.angle_beta   90.00
_cell.angle_gamma   90.00
#
_symmetry.space_group_name_H-M   'P 1'
#
loop_
_entity.id
_entity.type
_entity.pdbx_description
1 polymer ?
#
loop_
_entity_poly.entity_id
_entity_poly.type
_entity_poly.pdbx_seq_one_letter_code
_entity_poly.pdbx_strand_id
1 'polypeptide(L)'
;MQNRLLSAKATLPDYDRAALAARMVHLGFGAFHRAHQGVYTDILAAEQHSDWGYYEVNLIGGEQQIADLKQQDNLYTVAEMSAEAWTARVVLTLIHIRRCRRH
;
A
#
# COMPACT_ATOMS: atom_id res chain seq x y z
N MET A 1 -5.34 4.24 18.28
CA MET A 1 -5.95 5.35 17.51
C MET A 1 -6.55 4.74 16.26
N GLN A 2 -7.79 5.06 15.92
CA GLN A 2 -8.46 4.48 14.75
C GLN A 2 -7.87 5.12 13.49
N ASN A 3 -7.38 4.31 12.55
CA ASN A 3 -6.75 4.79 11.33
C ASN A 3 -7.80 5.46 10.44
N ARG A 4 -7.64 6.77 10.17
CA ARG A 4 -8.62 7.58 9.43
C ARG A 4 -8.81 7.15 7.98
N LEU A 5 -7.87 6.39 7.42
CA LEU A 5 -8.01 5.85 6.07
C LEU A 5 -9.12 4.80 5.98
N LEU A 6 -9.42 4.10 7.08
CA LEU A 6 -10.50 3.10 7.14
C LEU A 6 -11.90 3.72 7.18
N SER A 7 -12.03 5.05 7.29
CA SER A 7 -13.29 5.78 7.17
C SER A 7 -13.31 6.73 5.97
N ALA A 8 -12.32 6.63 5.07
CA ALA A 8 -12.26 7.45 3.86
C ALA A 8 -13.40 7.08 2.90
N LYS A 9 -13.86 8.07 2.11
CA LYS A 9 -14.75 7.83 0.98
C LYS A 9 -13.96 7.22 -0.18
N ALA A 10 -13.63 5.94 -0.05
CA ALA A 10 -12.83 5.15 -0.98
C ALA A 10 -13.27 3.69 -0.95
N THR A 11 -12.91 2.92 -1.95
CA THR A 11 -12.98 1.45 -1.90
C THR A 11 -12.06 0.96 -0.78
N LEU A 12 -12.66 0.26 0.17
CA LEU A 12 -11.96 -0.43 1.26
C LEU A 12 -12.05 -1.94 0.97
N PRO A 13 -10.93 -2.61 0.69
CA PRO A 13 -10.91 -4.05 0.53
C PRO A 13 -11.38 -4.78 1.79
N ASP A 14 -12.18 -5.84 1.62
CA ASP A 14 -12.81 -6.61 2.72
C ASP A 14 -12.07 -7.91 3.05
N TYR A 15 -10.76 -7.96 2.79
CA TYR A 15 -9.95 -9.13 3.11
C TYR A 15 -9.22 -8.95 4.45
N ASP A 16 -8.96 -10.07 5.15
CA ASP A 16 -8.16 -10.05 6.36
C ASP A 16 -6.70 -9.75 6.03
N ARG A 17 -6.28 -8.52 6.32
CA ARG A 17 -4.90 -8.08 6.12
C ARG A 17 -3.90 -8.89 6.95
N ALA A 18 -4.30 -9.43 8.10
CA ALA A 18 -3.42 -10.26 8.93
C ALA A 18 -3.08 -11.60 8.27
N ALA A 19 -3.87 -12.04 7.29
CA ALA A 19 -3.60 -13.24 6.50
C ALA A 19 -2.52 -13.02 5.41
N LEU A 20 -2.16 -11.78 5.09
CA LEU A 20 -1.12 -11.51 4.10
C LEU A 20 0.27 -11.93 4.60
N ALA A 21 1.03 -12.59 3.74
CA ALA A 21 2.43 -12.94 3.94
C ALA A 21 3.35 -12.06 3.08
N ALA A 22 4.52 -11.67 3.62
CA ALA A 22 5.52 -10.93 2.87
C ALA A 22 6.21 -11.84 1.84
N ARG A 23 5.62 -11.93 0.64
CA ARG A 23 6.07 -12.81 -0.46
C ARG A 23 6.83 -12.08 -1.54
N MET A 24 6.72 -10.75 -1.59
CA MET A 24 7.39 -9.91 -2.57
C MET A 24 8.23 -8.85 -1.87
N VAL A 25 9.45 -8.65 -2.36
CA VAL A 25 10.28 -7.49 -2.01
C VAL A 25 10.29 -6.54 -3.20
N HIS A 26 9.94 -5.28 -2.98
CA HIS A 26 10.03 -4.25 -4.01
C HIS A 26 11.06 -3.19 -3.61
N LEU A 27 11.92 -2.82 -4.57
CA LEU A 27 13.00 -1.86 -4.38
C LEU A 27 12.62 -0.53 -5.03
N GLY A 28 12.37 0.48 -4.20
CA GLY A 28 11.95 1.82 -4.63
C GLY A 28 10.44 2.01 -4.53
N PHE A 29 9.97 2.41 -3.35
CA PHE A 29 8.56 2.68 -3.04
C PHE A 29 8.06 4.02 -3.64
N GLY A 30 8.09 4.10 -4.97
CA GLY A 30 7.68 5.25 -5.76
C GLY A 30 6.18 5.35 -6.01
N ALA A 31 5.74 6.49 -6.57
CA ALA A 31 4.33 6.74 -6.88
C ALA A 31 3.76 5.74 -7.90
N PHE A 32 4.55 5.37 -8.91
CA PHE A 32 4.13 4.39 -9.92
C PHE A 32 3.85 3.02 -9.32
N HIS A 33 4.76 2.50 -8.49
CA HIS A 33 4.57 1.22 -7.81
C HIS A 33 3.27 1.17 -7.00
N ARG A 34 3.02 2.22 -6.21
CA ARG A 34 1.78 2.36 -5.44
C ARG A 34 0.53 2.36 -6.31
N ALA A 35 0.55 3.12 -7.40
CA ALA A 35 -0.61 3.27 -8.28
C ALA A 35 -0.83 2.08 -9.23
N HIS A 36 0.15 1.18 -9.38
CA HIS A 36 0.11 0.11 -10.37
C HIS A 36 0.23 -1.27 -9.71
N GLN A 37 1.43 -1.75 -9.39
CA GLN A 37 1.64 -3.10 -8.84
C GLN A 37 0.95 -3.28 -7.48
N GLY A 38 0.97 -2.25 -6.63
CA GLY A 38 0.27 -2.25 -5.35
C GLY A 38 -1.24 -2.44 -5.51
N VAL A 39 -1.85 -1.73 -6.46
CA VAL A 39 -3.28 -1.83 -6.77
C VAL A 39 -3.66 -3.23 -7.28
N TYR A 40 -2.90 -3.78 -8.24
CA TYR A 40 -3.19 -5.13 -8.74
C TYR A 40 -3.07 -6.21 -7.66
N THR A 41 -2.08 -6.09 -6.78
CA THR A 41 -1.92 -7.04 -5.67
C THR A 41 -3.09 -6.93 -4.69
N ASP A 42 -3.59 -5.71 -4.45
CA ASP A 42 -4.74 -5.44 -3.57
C ASP A 42 -6.04 -6.00 -4.15
N ILE A 43 -6.23 -5.88 -5.48
CA ILE A 43 -7.32 -6.52 -6.22
C ILE A 43 -7.23 -8.05 -6.09
N LEU A 44 -6.05 -8.65 -6.27
CA LEU A 44 -5.88 -10.10 -6.14
C LEU A 44 -6.16 -10.59 -4.71
N ALA A 45 -5.77 -9.83 -3.68
CA ALA A 45 -6.09 -10.15 -2.30
C ALA A 45 -7.61 -10.10 -2.05
N ALA A 46 -8.29 -9.09 -2.58
CA ALA A 46 -9.73 -8.91 -2.40
C ALA A 46 -10.58 -9.92 -3.19
N GLU A 47 -10.25 -10.15 -4.46
CA GLU A 47 -11.11 -10.90 -5.39
C GLU A 47 -10.70 -12.37 -5.54
N GLN A 48 -9.43 -12.69 -5.29
CA GLN A 48 -8.86 -14.03 -5.52
C GLN A 48 -8.30 -14.65 -4.24
N HIS A 49 -8.52 -14.02 -3.08
CA HIS A 49 -8.02 -14.47 -1.77
C HIS A 49 -6.50 -14.73 -1.75
N SER A 50 -5.75 -13.96 -2.53
CA SER A 50 -4.29 -14.02 -2.53
C SER A 50 -3.74 -13.56 -1.19
N ASP A 51 -2.77 -14.30 -0.64
CA ASP A 51 -2.05 -13.94 0.58
C ASP A 51 -0.74 -13.19 0.29
N TRP A 52 -0.55 -12.68 -0.94
CA TRP A 52 0.68 -12.02 -1.35
C TRP A 52 0.70 -10.56 -0.91
N GLY A 53 1.61 -10.23 0.02
CA GLY A 53 1.90 -8.87 0.43
C GLY A 53 3.35 -8.44 0.13
N TYR A 54 3.56 -7.13 0.20
CA TYR A 54 4.84 -6.49 -0.07
C TYR A 54 5.65 -6.19 1.19
N TYR A 55 6.97 -6.42 1.05
CA TYR A 55 8.01 -5.78 1.84
C TYR A 55 8.72 -4.74 0.97
N GLU A 56 8.55 -3.47 1.30
CA GLU A 56 9.10 -2.35 0.54
C GLU A 56 10.45 -1.91 1.08
N VAL A 57 11.39 -1.63 0.18
CA VAL A 57 12.71 -1.13 0.54
C VAL A 57 13.07 0.08 -0.31
N ASN A 58 13.33 1.21 0.34
CA ASN A 58 13.97 2.37 -0.30
C ASN A 58 15.47 2.32 -0.10
N LEU A 59 16.23 2.35 -1.20
CA LEU A 59 17.70 2.39 -1.16
C LEU A 59 18.23 3.81 -0.92
N ILE A 60 17.53 4.82 -1.44
CA ILE A 60 17.92 6.24 -1.40
C ILE A 60 16.66 7.07 -1.10
N GLY A 61 16.77 8.02 -0.16
CA GLY A 61 15.69 8.95 0.17
C GLY A 61 14.46 8.30 0.85
N GLY A 62 13.34 9.02 0.86
CA GLY A 62 12.03 8.51 1.28
C GLY A 62 11.79 8.38 2.79
N GLU A 63 12.60 9.01 3.64
CA GLU A 63 12.45 8.90 5.11
C GLU A 63 11.11 9.40 5.62
N GLN A 64 10.71 10.61 5.20
CA GLN A 64 9.44 11.20 5.61
C GLN A 64 8.27 10.32 5.18
N GLN A 65 8.27 9.90 3.92
CA GLN A 65 7.23 9.02 3.38
C GLN A 65 7.12 7.70 4.17
N ILE A 66 8.25 7.09 4.54
CA ILE A 66 8.27 5.88 5.38
C ILE A 66 7.68 6.15 6.77
N ALA A 67 8.00 7.31 7.35
CA ALA A 67 7.46 7.71 8.65
C ALA A 67 5.93 7.91 8.56
N ASP A 68 5.45 8.61 7.54
CA ASP A 68 4.02 8.87 7.31
C ASP A 68 3.24 7.56 7.15
N LEU A 69 3.76 6.63 6.34
CA LEU A 69 3.15 5.30 6.15
C LEU A 69 3.07 4.53 7.46
N LYS A 70 4.15 4.53 8.26
CA LYS A 70 4.15 3.82 9.55
C LYS A 70 3.13 4.37 10.54
N GLN A 71 2.87 5.67 10.51
CA GLN A 71 1.81 6.30 11.32
C GLN A 71 0.40 5.94 10.82
N GLN A 72 0.29 5.48 9.57
CA GLN A 72 -0.95 5.06 8.91
C GLN A 72 -1.05 3.54 8.82
N ASP A 73 -0.41 2.80 9.73
CA ASP A 73 -0.37 1.32 9.71
C ASP A 73 0.09 0.74 8.36
N ASN A 74 0.96 1.44 7.63
CA ASN A 74 1.39 1.14 6.27
C ASN A 74 0.26 1.11 5.22
N LEU A 75 -0.84 1.80 5.46
CA LEU A 75 -1.91 2.00 4.47
C LEU A 75 -1.64 3.25 3.63
N TYR A 76 -2.15 3.27 2.41
CA TYR A 76 -2.14 4.46 1.56
C TYR A 76 -3.34 4.47 0.60
N THR A 77 -3.67 5.63 0.07
CA THR A 77 -4.77 5.80 -0.90
C THR A 77 -4.22 6.02 -2.30
N VAL A 78 -4.83 5.37 -3.29
CA VAL A 78 -4.66 5.67 -4.71
C VAL A 78 -5.95 6.31 -5.20
N ALA A 79 -5.84 7.49 -5.80
CA ALA A 79 -6.95 8.18 -6.44
C ALA A 79 -6.76 8.12 -7.96
N GLU A 80 -7.76 7.56 -8.65
CA GLU A 80 -7.83 7.52 -10.11
C GLU A 80 -8.77 8.63 -10.57
N MET A 81 -8.33 9.44 -11.54
CA MET A 81 -9.08 10.60 -12.02
C MET A 81 -9.19 10.54 -13.55
N SER A 82 -10.40 10.69 -14.07
CA SER A 82 -10.70 10.87 -15.49
C SER A 82 -11.37 12.24 -15.73
N ALA A 83 -11.77 12.50 -16.97
CA ALA A 83 -12.54 13.71 -17.29
C ALA A 83 -13.95 13.69 -16.66
N GLU A 84 -14.55 12.51 -16.51
CA GLU A 84 -15.93 12.37 -16.02
C GLU A 84 -16.03 12.14 -14.51
N ALA A 85 -15.05 11.48 -13.91
CA ALA A 85 -15.15 11.01 -12.53
C ALA A 85 -13.79 10.82 -11.85
N TRP A 86 -13.84 10.61 -10.55
CA TRP A 86 -12.70 10.09 -9.80
C TRP A 86 -13.14 9.03 -8.80
N THR A 87 -12.28 8.05 -8.59
CA THR A 87 -12.43 6.98 -7.61
C THR A 87 -11.20 6.91 -6.73
N ALA A 88 -11.34 6.38 -5.53
CA ALA A 88 -10.21 6.15 -4.63
C ALA A 88 -10.26 4.74 -4.07
N ARG A 89 -9.09 4.16 -3.79
CA ARG A 89 -8.90 2.87 -3.13
C ARG A 89 -7.88 3.03 -2.02
N VAL A 90 -8.16 2.47 -0.85
CA VAL A 90 -7.14 2.29 0.19
C VAL A 90 -6.47 0.95 -0.05
N VAL A 91 -5.14 0.95 -0.17
CA VAL A 91 -4.34 -0.24 -0.43
C VAL A 91 -3.77 -0.77 0.88
N LEU A 92 -3.97 -2.07 1.12
CA LEU A 92 -3.63 -2.75 2.39
C LEU A 92 -2.45 -3.72 2.25
N THR A 93 -1.99 -3.99 1.01
CA THR A 93 -0.99 -5.02 0.69
C THR A 93 0.44 -4.71 1.14
N LEU A 94 0.71 -3.49 1.61
CA LEU A 94 1.99 -3.14 2.19
C LEU A 94 2.10 -3.67 3.63
N ILE A 95 2.87 -4.72 3.86
CA ILE A 95 3.07 -5.30 5.19
C ILE A 95 4.14 -4.51 5.95
N HIS A 96 5.29 -4.28 5.29
CA HIS A 96 6.43 -3.61 5.89
C HIS A 96 7.11 -2.68 4.89
N ILE A 97 7.64 -1.56 5.40
CA ILE A 97 8.53 -0.69 4.63
C ILE A 97 9.77 -0.31 5.44
N ARG A 98 10.94 -0.41 4.81
CA ARG A 98 12.22 0.01 5.38
C ARG A 98 13.05 0.84 4.42
N ARG A 99 13.97 1.60 5.02
CA ARG A 99 15.07 2.22 4.30
C ARG A 99 16.31 1.33 4.47
N CYS A 100 17.04 1.12 3.38
CA CYS A 100 18.38 0.55 3.44
C CYS A 100 19.31 1.56 4.12
N ARG A 101 19.90 1.17 5.25
CA ARG A 101 20.93 1.97 5.91
C ARG A 101 22.26 1.66 5.23
N ARG A 102 22.97 2.69 4.75
CA ARG A 102 24.39 2.54 4.44
C ARG A 102 25.14 2.41 5.76
N HIS A 103 26.01 1.41 5.87
CA HIS A 103 26.96 1.27 6.96
C HIS A 103 27.98 2.42 6.93
#